data_AF-A0A838TR92-F1
#
_entry.id   AF-A0A838TR92-F1
#
_cell.length_a   1.000
_cell.length_b   1.000
_cell.length_c   1.000
_cell.angle_alpha   90.00
_cell.angle_beta   90.00
_cell.angle_gamma   90.00
#
_symmetry.space_group_name_H-M   'P 1'
#
loop_
_entity.id
_entity.type
_entity.pdbx_description
1 polymer ?
#
loop_
_entity_poly.entity_id
_entity_poly.type
_entity_poly.pdbx_seq_one_letter_code
_entity_poly.pdbx_strand_id
1 'polypeptide(L)'
;MQITRQRMKPEMNINTLEVCPSCSGTGKISSTLILEDEIEKNLSYLLMQKHTRLTVEVHPILFAYLTKGFPSKRMKWSWKYKQKIRVKQNSNYHLTEFHFYDKTDEEIKL
;
A
#
# COMPACT_ATOMS: atom_id res chain seq x y z
N MET A 1 -45.71 -30.14 7.89
CA MET A 1 -46.05 -29.46 9.16
C MET A 1 -44.79 -28.76 9.64
N GLN A 2 -44.82 -27.43 9.81
CA GLN A 2 -43.62 -26.64 10.10
C GLN A 2 -43.83 -25.86 11.39
N ILE A 3 -42.94 -26.06 12.37
CA ILE A 3 -43.03 -25.50 13.73
C ILE A 3 -42.06 -24.33 13.81
N THR A 4 -42.56 -23.12 14.06
CA THR A 4 -41.74 -21.93 14.32
C THR A 4 -41.56 -21.74 15.83
N ARG A 5 -40.32 -21.75 16.29
CA ARG A 5 -39.96 -21.46 17.69
C ARG A 5 -39.86 -19.95 17.87
N GLN A 6 -40.59 -19.39 18.84
CA GLN A 6 -40.52 -17.97 19.17
C GLN A 6 -39.34 -17.71 20.12
N ARG A 7 -38.46 -16.76 19.77
CA ARG A 7 -37.24 -16.43 20.53
C ARG A 7 -37.59 -15.40 21.62
N MET A 8 -37.60 -15.80 22.89
CA MET A 8 -38.03 -14.98 24.03
C MET A 8 -36.93 -14.13 24.70
N LYS A 9 -35.66 -14.19 24.26
CA LYS A 9 -34.60 -13.30 24.74
C LYS A 9 -33.82 -12.74 23.56
N PRO A 10 -33.67 -11.41 23.43
CA PRO A 10 -32.74 -10.85 22.46
C PRO A 10 -31.32 -11.27 22.89
N GLU A 11 -30.59 -11.90 21.97
CA GLU A 11 -29.16 -12.11 22.13
C GLU A 11 -28.50 -10.72 22.00
N MET A 12 -27.99 -10.18 23.12
CA MET A 12 -27.14 -9.00 23.06
C MET A 12 -25.82 -9.38 22.39
N ASN A 13 -25.78 -9.22 21.07
CA ASN A 13 -24.56 -9.35 20.29
C ASN A 13 -23.73 -8.08 20.53
N ILE A 14 -22.99 -8.04 21.64
CA ILE A 14 -22.00 -6.99 21.89
C ILE A 14 -20.85 -7.30 20.93
N ASN A 15 -20.83 -6.64 19.77
CA ASN A 15 -19.70 -6.70 18.85
C ASN A 15 -18.51 -6.00 19.51
N THR A 16 -17.64 -6.76 20.18
CA THR A 16 -16.33 -6.31 20.66
C THR A 16 -15.26 -6.39 19.57
N LEU A 17 -15.66 -6.56 18.31
CA LEU A 17 -14.75 -6.71 17.19
C LEU A 17 -14.34 -5.33 16.69
N GLU A 18 -13.05 -5.05 16.78
CA GLU A 18 -12.44 -3.86 16.21
C GLU A 18 -12.21 -4.03 14.70
N VAL A 19 -12.31 -2.93 13.97
CA VAL A 19 -12.09 -2.93 12.52
C VAL A 19 -10.60 -3.14 12.26
N CYS A 20 -10.25 -4.17 11.48
CA CYS A 20 -8.87 -4.40 11.09
C CYS A 20 -8.33 -3.21 10.27
N PRO A 21 -7.22 -2.55 10.70
CA PRO A 21 -6.70 -1.35 10.06
C PRO A 21 -6.15 -1.64 8.65
N SER A 22 -5.66 -2.85 8.39
CA SER A 22 -5.08 -3.21 7.10
C SER A 22 -6.10 -3.48 5.99
N CYS A 23 -7.35 -3.79 6.34
CA CYS A 23 -8.40 -4.09 5.35
C CYS A 23 -9.68 -3.28 5.57
N SER A 24 -9.68 -2.32 6.49
CA SER A 24 -10.83 -1.50 6.87
C SER A 24 -12.12 -2.30 7.07
N GLY A 25 -12.00 -3.52 7.62
CA GLY A 25 -13.12 -4.42 7.88
C GLY A 25 -13.63 -5.23 6.69
N THR A 26 -13.00 -5.14 5.51
CA THR A 26 -13.41 -5.91 4.31
C THR A 26 -12.94 -7.37 4.33
N GLY A 27 -11.93 -7.70 5.14
CA GLY A 27 -11.33 -9.04 5.20
C GLY A 27 -10.53 -9.43 3.96
N LYS A 28 -10.28 -8.50 3.03
CA LYS A 28 -9.52 -8.72 1.80
C LYS A 28 -8.37 -7.72 1.71
N ILE A 29 -7.24 -8.16 1.17
CA ILE A 29 -6.04 -7.34 0.96
C ILE A 29 -5.73 -7.35 -0.54
N SER A 30 -5.35 -6.21 -1.10
CA SER A 30 -4.94 -6.13 -2.49
C SER A 30 -3.66 -6.94 -2.74
N SER A 31 -3.55 -7.51 -3.94
CA SER A 31 -2.36 -8.25 -4.34
C SER A 31 -1.17 -7.31 -4.48
N THR A 32 0.01 -7.77 -4.07
CA THR A 32 1.28 -7.03 -4.21
C THR A 32 1.59 -6.64 -5.66
N LEU A 33 1.08 -7.40 -6.63
CA LEU A 33 1.21 -7.06 -8.06
C LEU A 33 0.44 -5.78 -8.42
N ILE A 34 -0.76 -5.60 -7.87
CA ILE A 34 -1.57 -4.41 -8.13
C ILE A 34 -0.92 -3.17 -7.49
N LEU A 35 -0.35 -3.34 -6.29
CA LEU A 35 0.40 -2.26 -5.63
C LEU A 35 1.62 -1.82 -6.46
N GLU A 36 2.31 -2.76 -7.12
CA GLU A 36 3.43 -2.41 -8.01
C GLU A 36 2.97 -1.49 -9.15
N ASP A 37 1.89 -1.85 -9.83
CA ASP A 37 1.34 -1.08 -10.95
C ASP A 37 0.83 0.30 -10.49
N GLU A 38 0.23 0.37 -9.30
CA GLU A 38 -0.26 1.61 -8.70
C GLU A 38 0.89 2.55 -8.33
N ILE A 39 1.97 2.02 -7.74
CA ILE A 39 3.19 2.78 -7.46
C ILE A 39 3.79 3.31 -8.76
N GLU A 40 3.88 2.50 -9.81
CA GLU A 40 4.42 2.93 -11.10
C GLU A 40 3.57 4.04 -11.74
N LYS A 41 2.24 3.91 -11.68
CA LYS A 41 1.31 4.94 -12.16
C LYS A 41 1.49 6.26 -11.40
N ASN A 42 1.51 6.21 -10.08
CA ASN A 42 1.71 7.41 -9.24
C ASN A 42 3.08 8.04 -9.47
N LEU A 43 4.12 7.22 -9.62
CA LEU A 43 5.47 7.68 -9.95
C LEU A 43 5.47 8.40 -11.31
N SER A 44 4.80 7.85 -12.32
CA SER A 44 4.68 8.50 -13.64
C SER A 44 3.99 9.87 -13.56
N TYR A 45 2.94 9.97 -12.73
CA TYR A 45 2.21 11.22 -12.51
C TYR A 45 3.08 12.29 -11.84
N LEU A 46 3.79 11.92 -10.77
CA LEU A 46 4.69 12.84 -10.06
C LEU A 46 5.85 13.33 -10.93
N LEU A 47 6.34 12.47 -11.82
CA LEU A 47 7.36 12.85 -12.79
C LEU A 47 6.83 13.82 -13.85
N MET A 48 5.58 13.67 -14.30
CA MET A 48 4.94 14.63 -15.19
C MET A 48 4.81 16.02 -14.54
N GLN A 49 4.59 16.06 -13.22
CA GLN A 49 4.57 17.29 -12.43
C GLN A 49 5.97 17.89 -12.16
N LYS A 50 7.03 17.31 -12.74
CA LYS A 50 8.43 17.75 -12.61
C LYS A 50 9.02 17.64 -11.20
N HIS A 51 8.47 16.79 -10.33
CA HIS A 51 9.18 16.42 -9.10
C HIS A 51 10.49 15.69 -9.45
N THR A 52 11.54 15.96 -8.68
CA THR A 52 12.87 15.38 -8.93
C THR A 52 13.41 14.73 -7.66
N ARG A 53 14.09 13.58 -7.81
CA ARG A 53 14.64 12.80 -6.69
C ARG A 53 13.58 12.27 -5.72
N LEU A 54 12.50 11.74 -6.29
CA LEU A 54 11.44 11.08 -5.54
C LEU A 54 11.98 9.92 -4.69
N THR A 55 11.48 9.85 -3.46
CA THR A 55 11.71 8.75 -2.54
C THR A 55 10.38 8.08 -2.24
N VAL A 56 10.30 6.76 -2.45
CA VAL A 56 9.13 5.96 -2.10
C VAL A 56 9.43 5.23 -0.79
N GLU A 57 8.63 5.47 0.24
CA GLU A 57 8.67 4.69 1.48
C GLU A 57 7.60 3.60 1.44
N VAL A 58 8.01 2.38 1.72
CA VAL A 58 7.17 1.19 1.68
C VAL A 58 7.48 0.25 2.84
N HIS A 59 6.57 -0.68 3.12
CA HIS A 59 6.83 -1.77 4.07
C HIS A 59 8.06 -2.63 3.66
N PRO A 60 8.88 -3.17 4.59
CA PRO A 60 10.09 -3.93 4.27
C PRO A 60 9.90 -5.12 3.32
N ILE A 61 8.73 -5.78 3.36
CA ILE A 61 8.39 -6.87 2.44
C ILE A 61 8.34 -6.34 0.99
N LEU A 62 7.68 -5.20 0.78
CA LEU A 62 7.56 -4.58 -0.54
C LEU A 62 8.90 -3.97 -0.97
N PHE A 63 9.66 -3.40 -0.03
CA PHE A 63 11.02 -2.93 -0.30
C PHE A 63 11.89 -4.05 -0.85
N ALA A 64 11.88 -5.22 -0.21
CA ALA A 64 12.61 -6.38 -0.67
C ALA A 64 12.14 -6.81 -2.07
N TYR A 65 10.83 -6.86 -2.33
CA TYR A 65 10.28 -7.18 -3.65
C TYR A 65 10.75 -6.22 -4.75
N LEU A 66 10.76 -4.91 -4.47
CA LEU A 66 11.13 -3.87 -5.45
C LEU A 66 12.64 -3.80 -5.72
N THR A 67 13.47 -4.19 -4.73
CA THR A 67 14.93 -4.07 -4.78
C THR A 67 15.65 -5.38 -5.09
N LYS A 68 15.04 -6.54 -4.81
CA LYS A 68 15.65 -7.85 -5.02
C LYS A 68 15.79 -8.19 -6.51
N GLY A 69 16.87 -8.87 -6.84
CA GLY A 69 17.19 -9.34 -8.20
C GLY A 69 17.93 -8.31 -9.07
N PHE A 70 18.41 -8.78 -10.22
CA PHE A 70 19.05 -7.95 -11.23
C PHE A 70 18.46 -8.25 -12.62
N PRO A 71 17.94 -7.25 -13.37
CA PRO A 71 17.69 -5.88 -12.96
C PRO A 71 16.47 -5.76 -12.01
N SER A 72 16.63 -5.06 -10.89
CA SER A 72 15.52 -4.83 -9.95
C SER A 72 14.44 -3.90 -10.53
N LYS A 73 13.21 -3.97 -10.01
CA LYS A 73 12.09 -3.14 -10.46
C LYS A 73 12.41 -1.65 -10.30
N ARG A 74 13.01 -1.27 -9.17
CA ARG A 74 13.55 0.07 -8.94
C ARG A 74 14.50 0.53 -10.06
N MET A 75 15.39 -0.37 -10.52
CA MET A 75 16.35 -0.05 -11.58
C MET A 75 15.65 0.11 -12.94
N LYS A 76 14.67 -0.75 -13.25
CA LYS A 76 13.82 -0.60 -14.44
C LYS A 76 13.11 0.75 -14.47
N TRP A 77 12.51 1.17 -13.35
CA TRP A 77 11.89 2.49 -13.26
C TRP A 77 12.91 3.62 -13.43
N SER A 78 14.07 3.50 -12.78
CA SER A 78 15.11 4.54 -12.87
C SER A 78 15.61 4.73 -14.31
N TRP A 79 15.72 3.63 -15.07
CA TRP A 79 16.07 3.66 -16.49
C TRP A 79 14.93 4.19 -17.37
N LYS A 80 13.69 3.71 -17.14
CA LYS A 80 12.49 4.12 -17.90
C LYS A 80 12.28 5.64 -17.83
N TYR A 81 12.40 6.20 -16.64
CA TYR A 81 12.13 7.61 -16.39
C TYR A 81 13.38 8.51 -16.42
N LYS A 82 14.57 7.93 -16.62
CA LYS A 82 15.87 8.63 -16.58
C LYS A 82 16.05 9.50 -15.32
N GLN A 83 15.44 9.10 -14.22
CA GLN A 83 15.50 9.77 -12.93
C GLN A 83 15.96 8.81 -11.84
N LYS A 84 16.64 9.34 -10.82
CA LYS A 84 17.10 8.55 -9.69
C LYS A 84 15.97 8.37 -8.68
N ILE A 85 15.37 7.18 -8.67
CA ILE A 85 14.33 6.81 -7.70
C ILE A 85 15.00 6.19 -6.47
N ARG A 86 14.65 6.70 -5.29
CA ARG A 86 15.03 6.09 -4.01
C ARG A 86 13.86 5.31 -3.47
N VAL A 87 14.14 4.13 -2.92
CA VAL A 87 13.16 3.35 -2.17
C VAL A 87 13.73 3.26 -0.76
N LYS A 88 12.89 3.53 0.23
CA LYS A 88 13.20 3.46 1.66
C LYS A 88 12.21 2.47 2.28
N GLN A 89 12.63 1.77 3.33
CA GLN A 89 11.78 0.83 4.07
C GLN A 89 11.31 1.48 5.36
N ASN A 90 10.03 1.32 5.69
CA ASN A 90 9.45 1.79 6.93
C ASN A 90 8.59 0.67 7.53
N SER A 91 9.00 0.13 8.68
CA SER A 91 8.32 -0.99 9.34
C SER A 91 6.99 -0.61 9.99
N ASN A 92 6.71 0.69 10.12
CA ASN A 92 5.46 1.17 10.69
C ASN A 92 4.30 1.15 9.69
N TYR A 93 4.59 0.98 8.39
CA TYR A 93 3.57 0.98 7.34
C TYR A 93 2.91 -0.38 7.18
N HIS A 94 1.63 -0.39 6.85
CA HIS A 94 0.95 -1.61 6.46
C HIS A 94 1.46 -2.10 5.10
N LEU A 95 1.21 -3.38 4.79
CA LEU A 95 1.73 -4.02 3.57
C LEU A 95 1.27 -3.32 2.27
N THR A 96 0.09 -2.71 2.31
CA THR A 96 -0.55 -1.99 1.19
C THR A 96 -0.27 -0.50 1.20
N GLU A 97 0.40 0.03 2.21
CA GLU A 97 0.66 1.45 2.36
C GLU A 97 2.00 1.83 1.73
N PHE A 98 1.99 2.95 1.00
CA PHE A 98 3.18 3.58 0.46
C PHE A 98 3.01 5.09 0.44
N HIS A 99 4.11 5.80 0.65
CA HIS A 99 4.14 7.26 0.65
C HIS A 99 5.27 7.75 -0.23
N PHE A 100 5.03 8.86 -0.94
CA PHE A 100 6.05 9.52 -1.76
C PHE A 100 6.58 10.74 -1.04
N TYR A 101 7.88 10.95 -1.14
CA TYR A 101 8.58 12.08 -0.56
C TYR A 101 9.39 12.79 -1.65
N ASP A 102 9.38 14.12 -1.61
CA ASP A 102 10.23 14.93 -2.48
C ASP A 102 11.67 15.04 -1.92
N LYS A 103 12.52 15.81 -2.59
CA LYS A 103 13.90 16.09 -2.18
C LYS A 103 13.99 16.73 -0.78
N THR A 104 12.96 17.45 -0.34
CA THR A 104 12.85 18.09 0.98
C THR A 104 12.40 17.13 2.08
N ASP A 105 12.18 15.84 1.78
CA ASP A 105 11.58 14.86 2.69
C ASP A 105 10.15 15.26 3.13
N GLU A 106 9.50 16.10 2.33
CA GLU A 106 8.09 16.44 2.47
C GLU A 106 7.24 15.37 1.78
N GLU A 107 6.22 14.89 2.50
CA GLU A 107 5.27 13.92 1.99
C GLU A 107 4.40 14.54 0.89
N ILE A 108 4.40 13.93 -0.28
CA ILE A 108 3.54 14.30 -1.40
C ILE A 108 2.23 13.53 -1.26
N LYS A 109 1.15 14.23 -0.90
CA LYS A 109 -0.21 13.68 -0.90
C LYS A 109 -0.72 13.63 -2.34
N LEU A 110 -0.94 12.41 -2.84
CA LEU A 110 -1.51 12.10 -4.15
C LEU A 110 -3.04 12.24 -4.16
#